data_AF-A0A933EAY7-F1
#
_entry.id   AF-A0A933EAY7-F1
#
_cell.length_a   1.000
_cell.length_b   1.000
_cell.length_c   1.000
_cell.angle_alpha   90.00
_cell.angle_beta   90.00
_cell.angle_gamma   90.00
#
_symmetry.space_group_name_H-M   'P 1'
#
loop_
_entity.id
_entity.type
_entity.pdbx_description
1 polymer ?
#
loop_
_entity_poly.entity_id
_entity_poly.type
_entity_poly.pdbx_seq_one_letter_code
_entity_poly.pdbx_strand_id
1 'polypeptide(L)' 'ETTQIEAIEAVYWEDLMPECLWQFRFRDLGPLLVSMDSHGASIYADVKEEAKRRLADLLERGQAKP' A
#
# COMPACT_ATOMS: atom_id res chain seq x y z
N GLU A 1 -0.55 -20.61 -2.02
CA GLU A 1 -1.94 -21.00 -2.37
C GLU A 1 -2.81 -19.78 -2.20
N THR A 2 -3.61 -19.42 -3.19
CA THR A 2 -4.48 -18.23 -3.14
C THR A 2 -5.88 -18.69 -2.71
N THR A 3 -6.05 -19.00 -1.43
CA THR A 3 -7.25 -19.69 -0.90
C THR A 3 -8.53 -18.84 -0.86
N GLN A 4 -8.41 -17.54 -1.07
CA GLN A 4 -9.53 -16.59 -0.98
C GLN A 4 -10.20 -16.32 -2.34
N ILE A 5 -9.60 -16.77 -3.45
CA ILE A 5 -10.22 -16.67 -4.78
C ILE A 5 -11.13 -17.89 -4.98
N GLU A 6 -12.42 -17.64 -5.17
CA GLU A 6 -13.39 -18.68 -5.49
C GLU A 6 -13.45 -19.00 -6.98
N ALA A 7 -13.33 -17.96 -7.83
CA ALA A 7 -13.43 -18.09 -9.27
C ALA A 7 -12.75 -16.93 -10.01
N ILE A 8 -12.28 -17.22 -11.23
CA ILE A 8 -12.00 -16.21 -12.25
C ILE A 8 -13.27 -16.09 -13.10
N GLU A 9 -13.94 -14.94 -13.03
CA GLU A 9 -15.23 -14.75 -13.72
C GLU A 9 -15.03 -14.31 -15.18
N ALA A 10 -14.00 -13.52 -15.44
CA ALA A 10 -13.65 -13.03 -16.77
C ALA A 10 -12.19 -12.56 -16.83
N VAL A 11 -11.66 -12.53 -18.06
CA VAL A 11 -10.37 -11.91 -18.40
C VAL A 11 -10.62 -10.96 -19.56
N TYR A 12 -10.17 -9.71 -19.42
CA TYR A 12 -10.31 -8.69 -20.45
C TYR A 12 -8.92 -8.26 -20.94
N TRP A 13 -8.80 -7.95 -22.23
CA TRP A 13 -7.53 -7.55 -22.88
C TRP A 13 -6.45 -8.63 -22.77
N GLU A 14 -6.79 -9.86 -23.17
CA GLU A 14 -5.90 -11.03 -23.10
C GLU A 14 -4.58 -10.87 -23.87
N ASP A 15 -4.53 -9.96 -24.84
CA ASP A 15 -3.32 -9.58 -25.58
C ASP A 15 -2.26 -8.88 -24.71
N LEU A 16 -2.67 -8.32 -23.56
CA LEU A 16 -1.78 -7.67 -22.59
C LEU A 16 -1.25 -8.63 -21.53
N MET A 17 -1.21 -9.95 -21.77
CA MET A 17 -0.72 -10.90 -20.76
C MET A 17 0.73 -10.58 -20.33
N PRO A 18 1.04 -10.47 -19.01
CA PRO A 18 0.19 -10.72 -17.83
C PRO A 18 -0.58 -9.51 -17.26
N GLU A 19 -0.41 -8.30 -17.82
CA GLU A 19 -1.06 -7.04 -17.43
C GLU A 19 -2.56 -6.91 -17.84
N CYS A 20 -3.19 -7.98 -18.30
CA CYS A 20 -4.61 -8.00 -18.62
C CYS A 20 -5.49 -7.73 -17.38
N LEU A 21 -6.74 -7.31 -17.59
CA LEU A 21 -7.66 -7.00 -16.49
C LEU A 21 -8.41 -8.26 -16.07
N TRP A 22 -8.20 -8.69 -14.83
CA TRP A 22 -8.81 -9.88 -14.25
C TRP A 22 -10.03 -9.55 -13.39
N GLN A 23 -11.13 -10.26 -13.62
CA GLN A 23 -12.30 -10.23 -12.75
C GLN A 23 -12.30 -11.46 -11.85
N PHE A 24 -12.05 -11.27 -10.55
CA PHE A 24 -12.03 -12.32 -9.54
C PHE A 24 -13.25 -12.25 -8.63
N ARG A 25 -13.79 -13.42 -8.27
CA ARG A 25 -14.71 -13.58 -7.15
C ARG A 25 -13.92 -14.02 -5.93
N PHE A 26 -14.09 -13.32 -4.82
CA PHE A 26 -13.42 -13.64 -3.56
C PHE A 26 -14.43 -14.04 -2.48
N ARG A 27 -13.97 -14.89 -1.54
CA ARG A 27 -14.61 -15.11 -0.24
C ARG A 27 -13.61 -14.79 0.87
N ASP A 28 -14.07 -14.07 1.89
CA ASP A 28 -13.28 -13.71 3.06
C ASP A 28 -11.94 -13.02 2.71
N LEU A 29 -11.97 -12.08 1.75
CA LEU A 29 -10.79 -11.32 1.34
C LEU A 29 -10.26 -10.46 2.50
N GLY A 30 -9.09 -10.80 3.01
CA GLY A 30 -8.45 -10.04 4.08
C GLY A 30 -7.56 -10.86 5.01
N PRO A 31 -7.07 -10.24 6.10
CA PRO A 31 -7.37 -8.87 6.52
C PRO A 31 -6.75 -7.81 5.59
N LEU A 32 -7.47 -6.71 5.35
CA LEU A 32 -6.98 -5.55 4.59
C LEU A 32 -6.88 -4.33 5.52
N LEU A 33 -5.76 -3.60 5.42
CA LEU A 33 -5.56 -2.36 6.17
C LEU A 33 -6.02 -1.16 5.34
N VAL A 34 -6.92 -0.35 5.90
CA VAL A 34 -7.26 0.96 5.34
C VAL A 34 -6.07 1.90 5.57
N SER A 35 -5.18 1.98 4.57
CA SER A 35 -4.00 2.84 4.63
C SER A 35 -4.28 4.29 4.22
N MET A 36 -5.34 4.52 3.46
CA MET A 36 -5.81 5.82 3.00
C MET A 36 -7.34 5.83 2.98
N ASP A 37 -7.95 6.94 3.38
CA ASP A 37 -9.41 7.11 3.38
C ASP A 37 -9.88 8.18 2.37
N SER A 38 -11.20 8.32 2.22
CA SER A 38 -11.83 9.29 1.32
C SER A 38 -11.85 10.73 1.87
N HIS A 39 -11.33 10.97 3.07
CA HIS A 39 -11.26 12.27 3.72
C HIS A 39 -9.84 12.88 3.63
N GLY A 40 -8.91 12.18 2.98
CA GLY A 40 -7.53 12.63 2.77
C GLY A 40 -6.54 12.13 3.81
N ALA A 41 -6.94 11.27 4.75
CA ALA A 41 -6.01 10.66 5.69
C ALA A 41 -5.14 9.60 4.98
N SER A 42 -3.85 9.51 5.35
CA SER A 42 -2.90 8.55 4.80
C SER A 42 -1.84 8.16 5.82
N ILE A 43 -1.79 6.88 6.22
CA ILE A 43 -0.77 6.34 7.13
C ILE A 43 0.64 6.56 6.57
N TYR A 44 0.80 6.44 5.24
CA TYR A 44 2.09 6.64 4.59
C TYR A 44 2.56 8.10 4.67
N ALA A 45 1.63 9.06 4.57
CA ALA A 45 1.96 10.47 4.72
C ALA A 45 2.46 10.75 6.14
N ASP A 46 1.76 10.24 7.16
CA ASP A 46 2.12 10.43 8.56
C ASP A 46 3.51 9.83 8.88
N VAL A 47 3.77 8.60 8.42
CA VAL A 47 5.07 7.94 8.58
C VAL A 47 6.18 8.74 7.90
N LYS A 48 5.92 9.26 6.71
CA LYS A 48 6.89 10.07 5.96
C LYS A 48 7.23 11.37 6.69
N GLU A 49 6.22 12.06 7.22
CA GLU A 49 6.45 13.31 7.96
C GLU A 49 7.17 13.07 9.29
N GLU A 50 6.84 12.00 10.01
CA GLU A 50 7.57 11.60 11.21
C GLU A 50 9.03 11.25 10.92
N ALA A 51 9.29 10.50 9.84
CA ALA A 51 10.64 10.18 9.43
C ALA A 51 11.47 11.44 9.12
N LYS A 52 10.87 12.44 8.45
CA LYS A 52 11.53 13.74 8.19
C LYS A 52 11.84 14.50 9.47
N ARG A 53 10.89 14.57 10.42
CA ARG A 53 11.10 15.22 11.72
C ARG A 53 12.26 14.59 12.46
N ARG A 54 12.28 13.26 12.58
CA ARG A 54 13.38 12.52 13.23
C ARG A 54 14.71 12.74 12.53
N LEU A 55 14.72 12.78 11.20
CA LEU A 55 15.94 13.06 10.45
C LEU A 55 16.48 14.46 10.77
N ALA A 56 15.62 15.48 10.81
CA ALA A 56 16.01 16.84 11.18
C ALA A 56 16.63 16.88 12.59
N ASP A 57 15.96 16.30 13.59
CA ASP A 57 16.45 16.23 14.97
C ASP A 57 17.82 15.54 15.06
N LEU A 58 18.02 14.45 14.31
CA LEU A 58 19.28 13.71 14.30
C LEU A 58 20.41 14.52 13.65
N LEU A 59 20.12 15.26 12.58
CA LEU A 59 21.10 16.12 11.92
C LEU A 59 21.54 17.27 12.85
N GLU A 60 20.60 17.91 13.55
CA GLU A 60 20.90 18.96 14.53
C GLU A 60 21.77 18.43 15.68
N ARG A 61 21.42 17.26 16.23
CA ARG A 61 22.22 16.60 17.29
C ARG A 61 23.60 16.17 16.80
N GLY A 62 23.70 15.71 15.56
CA GLY A 62 24.97 15.33 14.92
C GLY A 62 25.91 16.52 14.71
N GLN A 63 25.35 17.72 14.44
CA GLN A 63 26.11 18.96 14.31
C GLN A 63 26.53 19.57 15.66
N ALA A 64 25.83 19.21 16.75
CA ALA A 64 26.13 19.68 18.11
C ALA A 64 27.21 18.85 18.84
N LYS A 65 27.78 17.82 18.20
CA LYS A 65 28.88 17.03 18.74
C LYS A 65 30.22 17.66 18.29
N PRO A 66 31.15 17.99 19.21
CA PRO A 66 32.46 18.53 18.85
C PRO A 66 33.31 17.54 18.06
#